data_AF-A0A1I7WS03-F1
#
_entry.id   AF-A0A1I7WS03-F1
#
_cell.length_a   1.000
_cell.length_b   1.000
_cell.length_c   1.000
_cell.angle_alpha   90.00
_cell.angle_beta   90.00
_cell.angle_gamma   90.00
#
_symmetry.space_group_name_H-M   'P 1'
#
loop_
_entity.id
_entity.type
_entity.pdbx_description
1 polymer ?
#
loop_
_entity_poly.entity_id
_entity_poly.type
_entity_poly.pdbx_seq_one_letter_code
_entity_poly.pdbx_strand_id
1 'polypeptide(L)'
;MPAKSPSVQSTSLQLLLKEKDILKSILEFLELRGLHITQLSLERETGVINGEYSDDLLFLRQLILDGQWDNALDFIEPLKSIEDFDFRTFRYNITKYKFYELLCVKLEPGPLHDNDFAVEI
;
A
#
# COMPACT_ATOMS: atom_id res chain seq x y z
N MET A 1 -16.01 18.84 -65.49
CA MET A 1 -15.49 17.61 -64.85
C MET A 1 -15.03 18.01 -63.45
N PRO A 2 -15.59 17.48 -62.35
CA PRO A 2 -15.14 17.86 -61.01
C PRO A 2 -13.91 17.04 -60.60
N ALA A 3 -12.88 17.74 -60.11
CA ALA A 3 -11.65 17.13 -59.62
C ALA A 3 -11.89 16.43 -58.27
N LYS A 4 -11.48 15.16 -58.16
CA LYS A 4 -11.47 14.41 -56.90
C LYS A 4 -10.45 15.05 -55.95
N SER A 5 -10.91 15.49 -54.79
CA SER A 5 -10.06 15.94 -53.68
C SER A 5 -9.19 14.78 -53.14
N PRO A 6 -7.93 15.03 -52.75
CA PRO A 6 -7.08 13.99 -52.22
C PRO A 6 -7.59 13.55 -50.84
N SER A 7 -7.83 12.25 -50.69
CA SER A 7 -8.21 11.64 -49.41
C SER A 7 -7.04 11.72 -48.45
N VAL A 8 -7.14 12.56 -47.43
CA VAL A 8 -6.22 12.59 -46.29
C VAL A 8 -6.40 11.26 -45.55
N GLN A 9 -5.47 10.33 -45.74
CA GLN A 9 -5.39 9.12 -44.93
C GLN A 9 -4.93 9.54 -43.53
N SER A 10 -5.89 9.62 -42.60
CA SER A 10 -5.60 9.73 -41.18
C SER A 10 -4.90 8.45 -40.74
N THR A 11 -3.60 8.52 -40.47
CA THR A 11 -2.83 7.41 -39.92
C THR A 11 -3.29 7.16 -38.49
N SER A 12 -4.23 6.24 -38.31
CA SER A 12 -4.67 5.82 -36.98
C SER A 12 -3.61 4.91 -36.35
N LEU A 13 -2.87 5.42 -35.37
CA LEU A 13 -2.01 4.60 -34.52
C LEU A 13 -2.89 3.84 -33.53
N GLN A 14 -2.88 2.51 -33.59
CA GLN A 14 -3.54 1.66 -32.60
C GLN A 14 -2.53 1.30 -31.51
N LEU A 15 -2.73 1.85 -30.31
CA LEU A 15 -1.96 1.52 -29.11
C LEU A 15 -2.61 0.30 -28.44
N LEU A 16 -1.86 -0.80 -28.32
CA LEU A 16 -2.27 -1.97 -27.53
C LEU A 16 -1.64 -1.85 -26.14
N LEU A 17 -2.46 -1.57 -25.13
CA LEU A 17 -2.05 -1.51 -23.74
C LEU A 17 -2.55 -2.76 -23.02
N LYS A 18 -1.68 -3.41 -22.24
CA LYS A 18 -2.13 -4.47 -21.33
C LYS A 18 -2.72 -3.83 -20.09
N GLU A 19 -3.78 -4.42 -19.58
CA GLU A 19 -4.45 -3.97 -18.35
C GLU A 19 -3.45 -3.83 -17.18
N LYS A 20 -2.55 -4.80 -17.02
CA LYS A 20 -1.49 -4.78 -16.00
C LYS A 20 -0.59 -3.54 -16.09
N ASP A 21 -0.30 -3.06 -17.30
CA ASP A 21 0.56 -1.88 -17.50
C ASP A 21 -0.17 -0.60 -17.09
N ILE A 22 -1.48 -0.53 -17.34
CA ILE A 22 -2.35 0.56 -16.89
C ILE A 22 -2.42 0.57 -15.35
N LEU A 23 -2.65 -0.59 -14.74
CA LEU A 23 -2.72 -0.72 -13.28
C LEU A 23 -1.40 -0.33 -12.62
N LYS A 24 -0.25 -0.81 -13.11
CA LYS A 24 1.06 -0.39 -12.59
C LYS A 24 1.28 1.13 -12.72
N SER A 25 0.85 1.72 -13.83
CA SER A 25 0.95 3.18 -14.01
C SER A 25 0.10 3.96 -12.99
N ILE A 26 -1.10 3.45 -12.66
CA ILE A 26 -1.96 4.03 -11.63
C ILE A 26 -1.32 3.85 -10.25
N LEU A 27 -0.85 2.65 -9.92
CA LEU A 27 -0.23 2.35 -8.63
C LEU A 27 1.00 3.24 -8.38
N GLU A 28 1.85 3.42 -9.38
CA GLU A 28 2.99 4.33 -9.32
C GLU A 28 2.56 5.77 -9.05
N PHE A 29 1.51 6.23 -9.74
CA PHE A 29 0.94 7.56 -9.50
C PHE A 29 0.42 7.72 -8.06
N LEU A 30 -0.28 6.72 -7.53
CA LEU A 30 -0.82 6.76 -6.16
C LEU A 30 0.33 6.81 -5.14
N GLU A 31 1.39 6.03 -5.34
CA GLU A 31 2.58 6.01 -4.50
C GLU A 31 3.27 7.38 -4.46
N LEU A 32 3.54 7.97 -5.64
CA LEU A 32 4.17 9.29 -5.76
C LEU A 32 3.36 10.43 -5.12
N ARG A 33 2.05 10.23 -4.95
CA ARG A 33 1.14 11.19 -4.32
C ARG A 33 0.84 10.89 -2.85
N GLY A 34 1.35 9.80 -2.30
CA GLY A 34 1.06 9.37 -0.93
C GLY A 34 -0.39 8.91 -0.72
N LEU A 35 -1.05 8.43 -1.77
CA LEU A 35 -2.46 8.00 -1.75
C LEU A 35 -2.59 6.52 -1.34
N HIS A 36 -2.01 6.17 -0.19
CA HIS A 36 -1.76 4.79 0.21
C HIS A 36 -3.03 3.96 0.47
N ILE A 37 -4.13 4.58 0.93
CA ILE A 37 -5.41 3.87 1.15
C ILE A 37 -5.96 3.39 -0.20
N THR A 38 -6.04 4.29 -1.18
CA THR A 38 -6.51 3.97 -2.53
C THR A 38 -5.60 2.94 -3.21
N GLN A 39 -4.29 3.08 -3.04
CA GLN A 39 -3.32 2.12 -3.57
C GLN A 39 -3.59 0.72 -3.00
N LEU A 40 -3.67 0.59 -1.67
CA LEU A 40 -3.94 -0.70 -1.02
C LEU A 40 -5.28 -1.31 -1.47
N SER A 41 -6.33 -0.50 -1.60
CA SER A 41 -7.62 -0.96 -2.10
C SER A 41 -7.51 -1.52 -3.52
N LEU A 42 -6.83 -0.82 -4.43
CA LEU A 42 -6.65 -1.25 -5.82
C LEU A 42 -5.84 -2.54 -5.91
N GLU A 43 -4.76 -2.65 -5.14
CA GLU A 43 -3.94 -3.86 -5.10
C GLU A 43 -4.73 -5.07 -4.58
N ARG A 44 -5.60 -4.88 -3.56
CA ARG A 44 -6.47 -5.95 -3.03
C ARG A 44 -7.52 -6.40 -4.03
N GLU A 45 -8.09 -5.47 -4.78
CA GLU A 45 -9.15 -5.77 -5.76
C GLU A 45 -8.61 -6.45 -7.02
N THR A 46 -7.44 -6.01 -7.49
CA THR A 46 -6.86 -6.48 -8.77
C THR A 46 -5.83 -7.59 -8.62
N GLY A 47 -5.25 -7.75 -7.43
CA GLY A 47 -4.10 -8.61 -7.18
C GLY A 47 -2.80 -8.13 -7.83
N VAL A 48 -2.78 -6.92 -8.42
CA VAL A 48 -1.58 -6.32 -9.01
C VAL A 48 -0.92 -5.43 -7.98
N ILE A 49 0.35 -5.70 -7.67
CA ILE A 49 1.15 -4.95 -6.68
C ILE A 49 2.17 -4.07 -7.40
N ASN A 50 2.47 -2.89 -6.85
CA ASN A 50 3.55 -2.06 -7.37
C ASN A 50 4.91 -2.66 -6.99
N GLY A 51 5.77 -2.92 -7.98
CA GLY A 51 7.07 -3.58 -7.78
C GLY A 51 7.08 -5.09 -8.07
N GLU A 52 8.24 -5.70 -7.81
CA GLU A 52 8.48 -7.14 -7.94
C GLU A 52 9.09 -7.65 -6.63
N TYR A 53 8.24 -8.29 -5.82
CA TYR A 53 8.60 -8.81 -4.51
C TYR A 53 8.41 -10.32 -4.48
N SER A 54 9.20 -11.01 -3.67
CA SER A 54 8.99 -12.43 -3.42
C SER A 54 7.72 -12.67 -2.61
N ASP A 55 7.16 -13.88 -2.73
CA ASP A 55 5.96 -14.28 -1.97
C ASP A 55 6.17 -14.12 -0.46
N ASP A 56 7.38 -14.42 0.06
CA ASP A 56 7.73 -14.25 1.47
C ASP A 56 7.66 -12.78 1.93
N LEU A 57 8.11 -11.86 1.08
CA LEU A 57 8.09 -10.43 1.38
C LEU A 57 6.65 -9.88 1.30
N LEU A 58 5.86 -10.38 0.35
CA LEU A 58 4.43 -10.05 0.24
C LEU A 58 3.65 -10.59 1.44
N PHE A 59 4.00 -11.78 1.93
CA PHE A 59 3.41 -12.36 3.13
C PHE A 59 3.74 -11.51 4.37
N LEU A 60 5.01 -11.11 4.56
CA LEU A 60 5.39 -10.21 5.64
C LEU A 60 4.65 -8.88 5.58
N ARG A 61 4.55 -8.29 4.39
CA ARG A 61 3.77 -7.07 4.15
C ARG A 61 2.32 -7.25 4.59
N GLN A 62 1.71 -8.39 4.28
CA GLN A 62 0.33 -8.69 4.67
C GLN A 62 0.18 -8.76 6.19
N LEU A 63 1.10 -9.42 6.91
CA LEU A 63 1.10 -9.46 8.37
C LEU A 63 1.13 -8.05 8.98
N ILE A 64 1.96 -7.16 8.43
CA ILE A 64 2.10 -5.77 8.88
C ILE A 64 0.82 -4.97 8.59
N LEU A 65 0.26 -5.09 7.38
CA LEU A 65 -0.95 -4.36 6.99
C LEU A 65 -2.21 -4.82 7.74
N ASP A 66 -2.24 -6.07 8.19
CA ASP A 66 -3.32 -6.63 9.00
C ASP A 66 -3.14 -6.39 10.50
N GLY A 67 -2.09 -5.67 10.92
CA GLY A 67 -1.80 -5.41 12.33
C GLY A 67 -1.39 -6.66 13.12
N GLN A 68 -0.97 -7.73 12.44
CA GLN A 68 -0.48 -8.96 13.06
C GLN A 68 0.98 -8.82 13.49
N TRP A 69 1.25 -7.87 14.37
CA TRP A 69 2.60 -7.45 14.75
C TRP A 69 3.47 -8.57 15.34
N ASP A 70 2.88 -9.43 16.17
CA ASP A 70 3.62 -10.53 16.81
C ASP A 70 3.98 -11.62 15.78
N ASN A 71 3.06 -11.95 14.88
CA ASN A 71 3.32 -12.87 13.76
C ASN A 71 4.41 -12.33 12.84
N ALA A 72 4.46 -11.01 12.59
CA ALA A 72 5.50 -10.40 11.77
C ALA A 72 6.89 -10.49 12.42
N LEU A 73 6.98 -10.41 13.77
CA LEU A 73 8.23 -10.63 14.50
C LEU A 73 8.66 -12.10 14.46
N ASP A 74 7.71 -13.02 14.65
CA ASP A 74 8.00 -14.46 14.61
C ASP A 74 8.47 -14.90 13.21
N PHE A 75 7.87 -14.33 12.16
CA PHE A 75 8.24 -14.62 10.77
C PHE A 75 9.68 -14.21 10.44
N ILE A 76 10.17 -13.11 11.03
CA ILE A 76 11.51 -12.55 10.74
C ILE A 76 12.61 -13.12 11.64
N GLU A 77 12.27 -13.78 12.75
CA GLU A 77 13.24 -14.31 13.72
C GLU A 77 14.33 -15.19 13.07
N PRO A 78 14.05 -16.03 12.05
CA PRO A 78 15.09 -16.79 11.35
C PRO A 78 16.15 -15.92 10.68
N LEU A 79 15.85 -14.67 10.29
CA LEU A 79 16.80 -13.77 9.62
C LEU A 79 17.78 -13.09 10.58
N LYS A 80 17.56 -13.22 11.90
CA LYS A 80 18.40 -12.60 12.93
C LYS A 80 19.86 -13.07 12.92
N SER A 81 20.11 -14.26 12.38
CA SER A 81 21.46 -14.84 12.23
C SER A 81 22.20 -14.34 10.99
N ILE A 82 21.54 -13.60 10.10
CA ILE A 82 22.13 -13.05 8.88
C ILE A 82 22.82 -11.73 9.22
N GLU A 83 24.12 -11.63 8.97
CA GLU A 83 24.94 -10.46 9.34
C GLU A 83 24.47 -9.16 8.67
N ASP A 84 23.94 -9.25 7.45
CA ASP A 84 23.44 -8.11 6.68
C ASP A 84 22.02 -7.66 7.09
N PHE A 85 21.33 -8.40 7.96
CA PHE A 85 19.97 -8.06 8.37
C PHE A 85 19.96 -7.30 9.70
N ASP A 86 19.58 -6.02 9.65
CA ASP A 86 19.40 -5.21 10.85
C ASP A 86 18.08 -5.55 11.58
N PHE A 87 18.12 -6.66 12.31
CA PHE A 87 17.01 -7.13 13.14
C PHE A 87 16.60 -6.10 14.20
N ARG A 88 17.54 -5.30 14.72
CA ARG A 88 17.25 -4.30 15.76
C ARG A 88 16.37 -3.20 15.21
N THR A 89 16.71 -2.68 14.03
CA THR A 89 15.91 -1.64 13.36
C THR A 89 14.54 -2.18 12.94
N PHE A 90 14.48 -3.40 12.42
CA PHE A 90 13.20 -4.03 12.09
C PHE A 90 12.28 -4.13 13.33
N ARG A 91 12.79 -4.72 14.42
CA ARG A 91 12.04 -4.87 15.68
C ARG A 91 11.57 -3.53 16.25
N TYR A 92 12.44 -2.51 16.19
CA TYR A 92 12.09 -1.17 16.64
C TYR A 92 10.89 -0.60 15.86
N ASN A 93 10.92 -0.69 14.52
CA ASN A 93 9.83 -0.21 13.68
C ASN A 93 8.51 -0.93 13.97
N ILE A 94 8.53 -2.27 14.04
CA ILE A 94 7.31 -3.04 14.36
C ILE A 94 6.74 -2.64 15.73
N THR A 95 7.60 -2.53 16.76
CA THR A 95 7.15 -2.15 18.10
C THR A 95 6.58 -0.74 18.14
N LYS A 96 7.20 0.20 17.41
CA LYS A 96 6.75 1.59 17.29
C LYS A 96 5.36 1.68 16.67
N TYR A 97 5.11 0.98 15.57
CA TYR A 97 3.80 1.01 14.91
C TYR A 97 2.72 0.24 15.68
N LYS A 98 3.06 -0.88 16.34
CA LYS A 98 2.18 -1.55 17.32
C LYS A 98 1.74 -0.57 18.41
N PHE A 99 2.66 0.23 18.93
CA PHE A 99 2.33 1.26 19.92
C PHE A 99 1.42 2.36 19.36
N TYR A 100 1.69 2.86 18.15
CA TYR A 100 0.83 3.86 17.50
C TYR A 100 -0.58 3.35 17.24
N GLU A 101 -0.74 2.10 16.79
CA GLU A 101 -2.06 1.48 16.63
C GLU A 101 -2.83 1.47 17.95
N LEU A 102 -2.18 1.04 19.04
CA LEU A 102 -2.79 1.02 20.37
C LEU A 102 -3.18 2.42 20.88
N LEU A 103 -2.43 3.47 20.49
CA LEU A 103 -2.81 4.85 20.80
C LEU A 103 -4.06 5.27 20.02
N CYS A 104 -4.14 4.94 18.73
CA CYS A 104 -5.31 5.26 17.90
C CYS A 104 -6.58 4.58 18.42
N VAL A 105 -6.51 3.30 18.79
CA VAL A 105 -7.66 2.55 19.35
C VAL A 105 -8.15 3.18 20.66
N LYS A 106 -7.24 3.67 21.50
CA LYS A 106 -7.61 4.35 22.76
C LYS A 106 -8.22 5.74 22.57
N LEU A 107 -8.08 6.33 21.37
CA LEU A 107 -8.61 7.64 21.02
C LEU A 107 -9.95 7.56 20.28
N GLU A 108 -10.40 6.38 19.86
CA GLU A 108 -11.77 6.23 19.36
C GLU A 108 -12.75 6.50 20.50
N PRO A 109 -13.65 7.50 20.38
CA PRO A 109 -14.69 7.69 21.36
C PRO A 109 -15.60 6.47 21.30
N GLY A 110 -15.46 5.59 22.30
CA GLY A 110 -16.37 4.45 22.45
C GLY A 110 -17.83 4.96 22.56
N PRO A 111 -18.84 4.11 22.30
CA PRO A 111 -20.24 4.54 22.29
C PRO A 111 -20.82 5.01 23.64
N LEU A 112 -20.00 5.14 24.69
CA LEU A 112 -20.38 5.62 26.02
C LEU A 112 -19.16 6.25 26.71
N HIS A 113 -18.94 7.53 26.49
CA HIS A 113 -18.25 8.39 27.47
C HIS A 113 -19.07 9.67 27.64
N ASP A 114 -20.31 9.50 28.11
CA ASP A 114 -20.90 10.50 29.00
C ASP A 114 -20.09 10.44 30.29
N ASN A 115 -19.11 11.34 30.43
CA ASN A 115 -18.78 12.08 31.64
C ASN A 115 -17.42 12.80 31.49
N ASP A 116 -17.48 14.12 31.68
CA ASP A 116 -16.39 15.01 32.11
C ASP A 116 -15.26 15.39 31.13
N PHE A 117 -15.62 15.88 29.95
CA PHE A 117 -14.81 16.92 29.26
C PHE A 117 -15.33 18.35 29.52
N ALA A 118 -15.98 18.56 30.67
CA ALA A 118 -16.21 19.89 31.23
C ALA A 118 -15.24 20.12 32.39
N VAL A 119 -13.99 20.43 32.07
CA VAL A 119 -13.16 21.23 32.98
C VAL A 119 -12.60 22.39 32.18
N GLU A 120 -13.27 23.53 32.33
CA GLU A 120 -12.74 24.85 32.03
C GLU A 120 -11.42 25.06 32.76
N ILE A 121 -10.36 25.45 32.03
CA ILE A 121 -9.48 26.61 32.33
C ILE A 121 -8.97 27.17 31.00
#